data_AF-A0A848XTL4-F1
#
_entry.id   AF-A0A848XTL4-F1
#
_cell.length_a   1.000
_cell.length_b   1.000
_cell.length_c   1.000
_cell.angle_alpha   90.00
_cell.angle_beta   90.00
_cell.angle_gamma   90.00
#
_symmetry.space_group_name_H-M   'P 1'
#
loop_
_entity.id
_entity.type
_entity.pdbx_description
1 polymer ?
#
loop_
_entity_poly.entity_id
_entity_poly.type
_entity_poly.pdbx_seq_one_letter_code
_entity_poly.pdbx_strand_id
1 'polypeptide(L)' 'MRGTPVFLGAGDPDAHVPWTRVEETAQVLREMEADITLRRYPGMPHRISEDQVEAVRVLLASLREETSGEEDIS' A
#
# COMPACT_ATOMS: atom_id res chain seq x y z
N MET A 1 7.64 -4.90 10.93
CA MET A 1 6.40 -4.27 10.41
C MET A 1 5.20 -5.16 10.71
N ARG A 2 5.21 -5.93 11.82
CA ARG A 2 4.24 -7.01 12.02
C ARG A 2 2.82 -6.47 12.02
N GLY A 3 2.02 -6.88 11.03
CA GLY A 3 0.65 -6.43 10.84
C GLY A 3 0.50 -4.95 10.43
N THR A 4 1.60 -4.23 10.20
CA THR A 4 1.53 -2.85 9.70
C THR A 4 0.97 -2.87 8.27
N PRO A 5 -0.17 -2.21 8.00
CA PRO A 5 -0.74 -2.25 6.68
C PRO A 5 0.05 -1.34 5.72
N VAL A 6 0.33 -1.86 4.53
CA VAL A 6 1.11 -1.20 3.49
C VAL A 6 0.38 -1.31 2.16
N PHE A 7 0.15 -0.17 1.51
CA PHE A 7 -0.28 -0.13 0.11
C PHE A 7 0.90 0.21 -0.80
N LEU A 8 1.19 -0.67 -1.76
CA LEU A 8 2.18 -0.47 -2.84
C LEU A 8 1.47 -0.47 -4.19
N GLY A 9 1.21 0.72 -4.74
CA GLY A 9 0.61 0.90 -6.06
C GLY A 9 1.60 1.49 -7.06
N ALA A 10 1.81 0.86 -8.21
CA ALA A 10 2.74 1.38 -9.23
C ALA A 10 2.31 1.10 -10.68
N GLY A 11 2.62 2.06 -11.55
CA GLY A 11 2.47 1.92 -13.00
C GLY A 11 3.44 0.91 -13.60
N ASP A 12 3.02 0.29 -14.70
CA ASP A 12 3.89 -0.59 -15.49
C ASP A 12 3.56 -0.48 -16.98
N PRO A 13 4.42 0.13 -17.83
CA PRO A 13 5.79 0.53 -17.50
C PRO A 13 5.87 1.88 -16.78
N ASP A 14 6.78 1.97 -15.83
CA ASP A 14 7.18 3.22 -15.18
C ASP A 14 8.69 3.45 -15.45
N ALA A 15 9.02 4.61 -16.04
CA ALA A 15 10.37 4.93 -16.49
C ALA A 15 11.37 5.19 -15.34
N HIS A 16 10.86 5.53 -14.16
CA HIS A 16 11.69 5.82 -12.99
C HIS A 16 11.73 4.64 -12.02
N VAL A 17 10.62 3.92 -11.90
CA VAL A 17 10.46 2.80 -10.94
C VAL A 17 9.97 1.56 -11.69
N PRO A 18 10.89 0.76 -12.28
CA PRO A 18 10.52 -0.49 -12.92
C PRO A 18 9.76 -1.41 -11.98
N TRP A 19 8.79 -2.15 -12.53
CA TRP A 19 7.93 -3.05 -11.75
C TRP A 19 8.71 -4.02 -10.86
N THR A 20 9.85 -4.53 -11.33
CA THR A 20 10.70 -5.45 -10.56
C THR A 20 11.17 -4.87 -9.22
N ARG A 21 11.44 -3.56 -9.15
CA ARG A 21 11.83 -2.91 -7.88
C ARG A 21 10.66 -2.80 -6.91
N VAL A 22 9.45 -2.68 -7.43
CA VAL A 22 8.22 -2.67 -6.63
C VAL A 22 8.01 -4.07 -6.03
N GLU A 23 8.25 -5.12 -6.82
CA GLU A 23 8.19 -6.51 -6.37
C GLU A 23 9.26 -6.82 -5.31
N GLU A 24 10.50 -6.39 -5.52
CA GLU A 24 11.60 -6.51 -4.55
C GLU A 24 11.26 -5.82 -3.22
N THR A 25 10.72 -4.59 -3.28
CA THR A 25 10.28 -3.86 -2.08
C THR A 25 9.16 -4.59 -1.36
N ALA A 26 8.17 -5.09 -2.10
CA ALA A 26 7.09 -5.87 -1.53
C ALA A 26 7.61 -7.14 -0.84
N GLN A 27 8.59 -7.83 -1.43
CA GLN A 27 9.21 -9.01 -0.80
C GLN A 27 9.87 -8.66 0.54
N VAL A 28 10.71 -7.63 0.59
CA VAL A 28 11.38 -7.19 1.83
C VAL A 28 10.35 -6.87 2.92
N LEU A 29 9.28 -6.16 2.56
CA LEU A 29 8.23 -5.82 3.54
C LEU A 29 7.43 -7.03 4.02
N ARG A 30 7.22 -8.05 3.17
CA ARG A 30 6.58 -9.32 3.58
C ARG A 30 7.45 -10.08 4.57
N GLU A 31 8.76 -10.11 4.33
CA GLU A 31 9.73 -10.73 5.25
C GLU A 31 9.75 -10.02 6.61
N MET A 32 9.42 -8.72 6.63
CA MET A 32 9.23 -7.94 7.86
C MET A 32 7.83 -8.06 8.49
N GLU A 33 7.01 -8.98 7.99
CA GLU A 33 5.65 -9.31 8.45
C GLU A 33 4.62 -8.18 8.26
N ALA A 34 4.82 -7.30 7.27
CA ALA A 34 3.82 -6.29 6.91
C ALA A 34 2.56 -6.92 6.27
N ASP A 35 1.41 -6.29 6.48
CA ASP A 35 0.17 -6.63 5.76
C ASP A 35 0.13 -5.85 4.45
N ILE A 36 0.45 -6.50 3.33
CA ILE A 36 0.72 -5.81 2.07
C ILE A 36 -0.44 -5.97 1.08
N THR A 37 -0.94 -4.83 0.62
CA THR A 37 -1.70 -4.71 -0.62
C THR A 37 -0.78 -4.22 -1.75
N LEU A 38 -0.43 -5.10 -2.69
CA LEU A 38 0.37 -4.78 -3.88
C LEU A 38 -0.56 -4.67 -5.09
N ARG A 39 -0.50 -3.55 -5.83
CA ARG A 39 -1.35 -3.28 -6.99
C ARG A 39 -0.53 -2.78 -8.18
N ARG A 40 -0.57 -3.54 -9.28
CA ARG A 40 0.04 -3.17 -10.57
C ARG A 40 -0.97 -2.43 -11.43
N TYR A 41 -0.52 -1.39 -12.14
CA TYR A 41 -1.34 -0.65 -13.10
C TYR A 41 -0.75 -0.77 -14.52
N PRO A 42 -1.14 -1.79 -15.30
CA PRO A 42 -0.60 -2.01 -16.65
C PRO A 42 -0.92 -0.87 -17.61
N GLY A 43 0.06 -0.51 -18.44
CA GLY A 43 -0.01 0.60 -19.40
C GLY A 43 0.03 1.99 -18.76
N MET A 44 0.13 2.10 -17.43
CA MET A 44 0.16 3.38 -16.73
C MET A 44 1.62 3.85 -16.56
N PRO A 45 1.97 5.07 -17.01
CA PRO A 45 3.28 5.65 -16.78
C PRO A 45 3.42 6.17 -15.34
N HIS A 46 4.52 6.86 -15.02
CA HIS A 46 4.81 7.42 -13.70
C HIS A 46 3.83 8.54 -13.30
N ARG A 47 2.64 8.15 -12.80
CA ARG A 47 1.54 9.05 -12.41
C ARG A 47 0.73 8.43 -11.26
N ILE A 48 -0.01 9.27 -10.54
CA ILE A 48 -1.00 8.84 -9.56
C ILE A 48 -2.37 8.73 -10.24
N SER A 49 -3.12 7.67 -9.94
CA SER A 49 -4.49 7.47 -10.41
C SER A 49 -5.52 7.71 -9.30
N GLU A 50 -6.77 7.98 -9.67
CA GLU A 50 -7.87 8.13 -8.71
C GLU A 50 -8.07 6.86 -7.86
N ASP A 51 -7.88 5.68 -8.46
CA ASP A 51 -7.95 4.40 -7.75
C ASP A 51 -6.87 4.27 -6.65
N GLN A 52 -5.66 4.78 -6.89
CA GLN A 52 -4.62 4.81 -5.84
C GLN A 52 -5.00 5.75 -4.70
N VAL A 53 -5.55 6.91 -5.03
CA VAL A 53 -6.02 7.88 -4.03
C VAL A 53 -7.12 7.26 -3.17
N GLU A 54 -8.08 6.56 -3.79
CA GLU A 54 -9.17 5.90 -3.08
C GLU A 54 -8.67 4.76 -2.19
N ALA A 55 -7.76 3.92 -2.70
CA ALA A 55 -7.16 2.85 -1.90
C ALA A 55 -6.49 3.38 -0.62
N VAL A 56 -5.77 4.50 -0.72
CA VAL A 56 -5.13 5.14 0.45
C VAL A 56 -6.17 5.78 1.38
N ARG A 57 -7.26 6.37 0.85
CA ARG A 57 -8.35 6.90 1.68
C ARG A 57 -9.00 5.80 2.53
N VAL A 58 -9.29 4.65 1.92
CA VAL A 58 -9.85 3.48 2.62
C VAL A 58 -8.89 2.99 3.70
N LEU A 59 -7.60 2.87 3.39
CA LEU A 59 -6.59 2.47 4.36
C LEU A 59 -6.50 3.44 5.56
N LEU A 60 -6.53 4.75 5.30
CA LEU A 60 -6.51 5.75 6.37
C LEU A 60 -7.79 5.74 7.20
N ALA A 61 -8.94 5.44 6.58
CA ALA A 61 -10.20 5.31 7.30
C ALA A 61 -10.19 4.12 8.27
N SER A 62 -9.70 2.95 7.83
CA SER A 62 -9.64 1.76 8.69
C SER A 62 -8.72 1.97 9.91
N LEU A 63 -7.56 2.61 9.71
CA LEU A 63 -6.63 2.92 10.80
C LEU A 63 -7.23 3.86 11.86
N ARG A 64 -8.13 4.78 11.45
CA ARG A 64 -8.85 5.66 12.38
C ARG A 64 -9.91 4.94 13.20
N GLU A 65 -10.53 3.91 12.63
CA GLU A 65 -11.53 3.09 13.33
C GLU A 65 -10.85 2.19 14.36
N GLU A 66 -9.70 1.60 14.03
CA GLU A 66 -8.88 0.81 14.96
C GLU A 66 -8.41 1.63 16.17
N THR A 67 -7.97 2.87 15.97
CA THR A 67 -7.55 3.74 17.08
C THR A 67 -8.69 4.23 17.96
N SER A 68 -9.93 4.24 17.45
CA SER A 68 -11.11 4.65 18.23
C SER A 68 -11.66 3.52 19.11
N GLY A 69 -11.26 2.26 18.85
CA GLY A 69 -11.70 1.09 19.62
C GLY A 69 -10.86 0.80 20.86
N GLU A 70 -9.65 1.37 20.97
CA GLU A 70 -8.74 1.12 22.10
C GLU A 70 -9.05 2.00 23.33
N GLU A 71 -9.84 3.08 23.17
CA GLU A 71 -10.17 4.02 24.27
C GLU A 71 -11.42 3.64 25.09
N ASP A 72 -12.18 2.61 24.69
CA ASP A 72 -13.46 2.22 25.32
C ASP A 72 -13.33 1.01 26.29
N ILE A 73 -12.11 0.71 26.73
CA ILE A 73 -11.82 -0.32 27.75
C ILE A 73 -11.15 0.34 28.95
N SER A 74 -11.93 1.11 29.73
CA SER A 74 -11.58 1.48 31.11
C SER A 74 -12.80 1.58 32.01
#